data_AF-A0A364VE64-F1
#
_entry.id   AF-A0A364VE64-F1
#
_cell.length_a   1.000
_cell.length_b   1.000
_cell.length_c   1.000
_cell.angle_alpha   90.00
_cell.angle_beta   90.00
_cell.angle_gamma   90.00
#
_symmetry.space_group_name_H-M   'P 1'
#
loop_
_entity.id
_entity.type
_entity.pdbx_description
1 polymer ?
#
loop_
_entity_poly.entity_id
_entity_poly.type
_entity_poly.pdbx_seq_one_letter_code
_entity_poly.pdbx_strand_id
1 'polypeptide(L)'
;MHGRERWSPGIPSNVSRLIILALAIQAVIRGFDYLLGDRTTTTSALAVAEEALPLPVWGAIFIVGGSLVLVGLRVRRAGWIVSGSVWLFAAYGAVGWSLVLRIFEQATSWGLFWGVFSHPHLTLQWASQSAEAFPLDGWRVPSSFFAAMVMWAAIGWGTQISSRAWEVTHGSDHRAAS
;
A
#
# COMPACT_ATOMS: atom_id res chain seq x y z
N MET A 1 36.36 12.26 27.68
CA MET A 1 35.44 11.12 27.82
C MET A 1 34.26 11.34 26.89
N HIS A 2 34.25 10.73 25.70
CA HIS A 2 33.17 10.89 24.72
C HIS A 2 32.14 9.77 24.92
N GLY A 3 30.94 10.14 25.37
CA GLY A 3 29.79 9.26 25.42
C GLY A 3 29.44 8.81 24.00
N ARG A 4 29.70 7.54 23.69
CA ARG A 4 29.12 6.92 22.50
C ARG A 4 27.69 6.59 22.86
N GLU A 5 26.77 7.47 22.49
CA GLU A 5 25.36 7.15 22.42
C GLU A 5 25.24 5.89 21.56
N ARG A 6 25.02 4.74 22.23
CA ARG A 6 24.61 3.50 21.57
C ARG A 6 23.18 3.72 21.12
N TRP A 7 23.03 4.42 20.00
CA TRP A 7 21.80 4.34 19.23
C TRP A 7 21.55 2.86 18.94
N SER A 8 20.50 2.31 19.56
CA SER A 8 20.05 0.93 19.37
C SER A 8 18.77 0.99 18.56
N PRO A 9 18.84 0.86 17.22
CA PRO A 9 17.66 0.76 16.38
C PRO A 9 17.06 -0.63 16.53
N GLY A 10 16.32 -0.83 17.60
CA GLY A 10 15.48 -2.00 17.75
C GLY A 10 14.10 -1.52 18.15
N ILE A 11 13.19 -1.38 17.19
CA ILE A 11 11.76 -1.34 17.54
C ILE A 11 11.49 -2.61 18.35
N PRO A 12 10.99 -2.52 19.59
CA PRO A 12 10.74 -3.70 20.40
C PRO A 12 9.86 -4.69 19.64
N SER A 13 10.17 -5.99 19.70
CA SER A 13 9.48 -7.03 18.94
C SER A 13 7.97 -7.01 19.15
N ASN A 14 7.51 -6.62 20.35
CA ASN A 14 6.09 -6.45 20.67
C ASN A 14 5.45 -5.29 19.89
N VAL A 15 6.15 -4.17 19.73
CA VAL A 15 5.66 -2.99 18.99
C VAL A 15 5.55 -3.31 17.50
N SER A 16 6.55 -3.97 16.93
CA SER A 16 6.51 -4.41 15.52
C SER A 16 5.33 -5.34 15.26
N ARG A 17 5.07 -6.31 16.15
CA ARG A 17 3.89 -7.20 16.03
C ARG A 17 2.57 -6.44 16.10
N LEU A 18 2.44 -5.47 16.99
CA LEU A 18 1.23 -4.65 17.09
C LEU A 18 1.00 -3.82 15.82
N ILE A 19 2.05 -3.24 15.25
CA ILE A 19 1.96 -2.50 13.99
C ILE A 19 1.51 -3.42 12.85
N ILE A 20 2.14 -4.59 12.68
CA ILE A 20 1.76 -5.55 11.62
C ILE A 20 0.32 -6.02 11.83
N LEU A 21 -0.09 -6.29 13.07
CA LEU A 21 -1.47 -6.68 13.40
C LEU A 21 -2.47 -5.58 13.01
N ALA A 22 -2.21 -4.33 13.41
CA ALA A 22 -3.08 -3.20 13.11
C ALA A 22 -3.24 -3.00 11.59
N LEU A 23 -2.14 -3.09 10.84
CA LEU A 23 -2.15 -2.96 9.38
C LEU A 23 -2.90 -4.11 8.71
N ALA A 24 -2.72 -5.34 9.18
CA ALA A 24 -3.43 -6.50 8.66
C ALA A 24 -4.95 -6.38 8.89
N ILE A 25 -5.36 -5.93 10.08
CA ILE A 25 -6.77 -5.64 10.38
C ILE A 25 -7.31 -4.54 9.47
N GLN A 26 -6.56 -3.44 9.27
CA GLN A 26 -6.96 -2.38 8.34
C GLN A 26 -7.16 -2.89 6.90
N ALA A 27 -6.31 -3.79 6.42
CA ALA A 27 -6.48 -4.41 5.11
C ALA A 27 -7.77 -5.25 5.04
N VAL A 28 -8.10 -6.00 6.09
CA VAL A 28 -9.35 -6.77 6.17
C VAL A 28 -10.58 -5.86 6.21
N ILE A 29 -10.56 -4.80 7.03
CA ILE A 29 -11.64 -3.81 7.09
C ILE A 29 -11.88 -3.20 5.71
N ARG A 30 -10.81 -2.77 5.04
CA ARG A 30 -10.89 -2.24 3.67
C ARG A 30 -11.51 -3.24 2.70
N GLY A 31 -11.17 -4.52 2.83
CA GLY A 31 -11.78 -5.54 1.98
C GLY A 31 -13.27 -5.73 2.25
N PHE A 32 -13.72 -5.59 3.51
CA PHE A 32 -15.15 -5.57 3.84
C PHE A 32 -15.86 -4.33 3.29
N ASP A 33 -15.23 -3.15 3.37
CA ASP A 33 -15.78 -1.91 2.80
C ASP A 33 -16.06 -2.08 1.30
N TYR A 34 -15.14 -2.74 0.58
CA TYR A 34 -15.29 -3.04 -0.85
C TYR A 34 -16.34 -4.12 -1.14
N LEU A 35 -16.46 -5.14 -0.28
CA LEU A 35 -17.49 -6.18 -0.43
C LEU A 35 -18.91 -5.66 -0.19
N LEU A 36 -19.07 -4.81 0.84
CA LEU A 36 -20.36 -4.24 1.23
C LEU A 36 -20.77 -3.07 0.33
N GLY A 37 -19.86 -2.59 -0.52
CA GLY A 37 -20.13 -1.55 -1.49
C GLY A 37 -20.42 -0.22 -0.83
N ASP A 38 -19.68 0.15 0.21
CA ASP A 38 -19.76 1.52 0.75
C ASP A 38 -19.18 2.50 -0.29
N ARG A 39 -20.10 3.19 -0.98
CA ARG A 39 -19.86 4.03 -2.15
C ARG A 39 -19.58 5.50 -1.81
N THR A 40 -19.66 5.88 -0.55
CA THR A 40 -19.80 7.31 -0.20
C THR A 40 -18.52 8.13 -0.30
N THR A 41 -17.33 7.50 -0.26
CA THR A 41 -16.02 8.18 -0.41
C THR A 41 -15.08 7.57 -1.46
N THR A 42 -15.45 6.41 -2.05
CA THR A 42 -14.55 5.58 -2.88
C THR A 42 -14.88 5.63 -4.38
N THR A 43 -16.13 5.91 -4.73
CA THR A 43 -16.71 5.75 -6.08
C THR A 43 -16.11 6.70 -7.13
N SER A 44 -15.71 7.91 -6.74
CA SER A 44 -15.08 8.87 -7.66
C SER A 44 -13.58 8.67 -7.81
N ALA A 45 -12.98 7.66 -7.17
CA ALA A 45 -11.56 7.37 -7.29
C ALA A 45 -11.30 6.07 -8.08
N LEU A 46 -12.06 4.99 -7.86
CA LEU A 46 -11.73 3.65 -8.40
C LEU A 46 -12.27 3.25 -9.79
N ALA A 47 -12.92 4.12 -10.57
CA ALA A 47 -13.53 3.76 -11.87
C ALA A 47 -12.59 2.99 -12.84
N VAL A 48 -11.30 3.34 -12.89
CA VAL A 48 -10.31 2.63 -13.74
C VAL A 48 -9.93 1.26 -13.14
N ALA A 49 -9.92 1.11 -11.82
CA ALA A 49 -9.74 -0.20 -11.17
C ALA A 49 -10.98 -1.10 -11.30
N GLU A 50 -12.18 -0.51 -11.35
CA GLU A 50 -13.45 -1.22 -11.57
C GLU A 50 -13.55 -1.80 -12.98
N GLU A 51 -12.93 -1.15 -13.97
CA GLU A 51 -12.82 -1.67 -15.34
C GLU A 51 -11.95 -2.93 -15.41
N ALA A 52 -10.93 -3.04 -14.55
CA ALA A 52 -10.09 -4.23 -14.44
C ALA A 52 -10.78 -5.36 -13.67
N LEU A 53 -11.36 -5.07 -12.49
CA LEU A 53 -12.09 -6.05 -11.68
C LEU A 53 -13.22 -5.37 -10.87
N PRO A 54 -14.38 -6.04 -10.68
CA PRO A 54 -15.44 -5.52 -9.83
C PRO A 54 -14.97 -5.25 -8.39
N LEU A 55 -15.50 -4.19 -7.76
CA LEU A 55 -15.21 -3.82 -6.35
C LEU A 55 -15.23 -5.01 -5.36
N PRO A 56 -16.22 -5.92 -5.38
CA PRO A 56 -16.24 -7.06 -4.47
C PRO A 56 -15.03 -8.00 -4.64
N VAL A 57 -14.50 -8.12 -5.87
CA VAL A 57 -13.32 -8.95 -6.15
C VAL A 57 -12.08 -8.32 -5.53
N TRP A 58 -11.92 -6.99 -5.65
CA TRP A 58 -10.88 -6.28 -4.91
C TRP A 58 -11.01 -6.47 -3.40
N GLY A 59 -12.24 -6.42 -2.88
CA GLY A 59 -12.53 -6.69 -1.48
C GLY A 59 -12.04 -8.06 -1.01
N ALA A 60 -12.34 -9.10 -1.79
CA ALA A 60 -11.86 -10.45 -1.53
C ALA A 60 -10.32 -10.55 -1.55
N ILE A 61 -9.65 -9.87 -2.49
CA ILE A 61 -8.19 -9.83 -2.59
C ILE A 61 -7.58 -9.24 -1.29
N PHE A 62 -8.12 -8.14 -0.78
CA PHE A 62 -7.64 -7.52 0.46
C PHE A 62 -7.91 -8.38 1.70
N ILE A 63 -9.08 -9.02 1.79
CA ILE A 63 -9.41 -9.94 2.88
C ILE A 63 -8.46 -11.14 2.89
N VAL A 64 -8.19 -11.74 1.73
CA VAL A 64 -7.27 -12.88 1.62
C VAL A 64 -5.87 -12.46 2.05
N GLY A 65 -5.34 -11.35 1.51
CA GLY A 65 -4.02 -10.85 1.88
C GLY A 65 -3.88 -10.55 3.37
N GLY A 66 -4.85 -9.83 3.95
CA GLY A 66 -4.87 -9.51 5.39
C GLY A 66 -4.98 -10.77 6.25
N SER A 67 -5.83 -11.72 5.85
CA SER A 67 -6.01 -12.99 6.57
C SER A 67 -4.76 -13.85 6.57
N LEU A 68 -4.01 -13.91 5.45
CA LEU A 68 -2.74 -14.63 5.40
C LEU A 68 -1.73 -14.08 6.42
N VAL A 69 -1.65 -12.76 6.56
CA VAL A 69 -0.78 -12.12 7.57
C VAL A 69 -1.28 -12.43 8.99
N LEU A 70 -2.59 -12.33 9.25
CA LEU A 70 -3.17 -12.64 10.56
C LEU A 70 -2.95 -14.11 10.96
N VAL A 71 -3.16 -15.03 10.04
CA VAL A 71 -2.87 -16.46 10.23
C VAL A 71 -1.38 -16.64 10.51
N GLY A 72 -0.51 -16.01 9.72
CA GLY A 72 0.94 -16.06 9.92
C GLY A 72 1.40 -15.57 11.29
N LEU A 73 0.80 -14.49 11.80
CA LEU A 73 1.02 -14.01 13.17
C LEU A 73 0.51 -15.01 14.21
N ARG A 74 -0.64 -15.63 13.98
CA ARG A 74 -1.25 -16.60 14.90
C ARG A 74 -0.45 -17.90 15.01
N VAL A 75 -0.04 -18.48 13.88
CA VAL A 75 0.79 -19.70 13.84
C VAL A 75 2.29 -19.43 13.96
N ARG A 76 2.69 -18.15 14.07
CA ARG A 76 4.08 -17.70 14.22
C ARG A 76 5.00 -18.23 13.10
N ARG A 77 4.49 -18.30 11.87
CA ARG A 77 5.23 -18.78 10.70
C ARG A 77 5.51 -17.64 9.73
N ALA A 78 6.79 -17.37 9.50
CA ALA A 78 7.26 -16.30 8.62
C ALA A 78 6.72 -16.41 7.19
N GLY A 79 6.62 -17.63 6.64
CA GLY A 79 6.14 -17.85 5.28
C GLY A 79 4.75 -17.24 5.00
N TRP A 80 3.79 -17.45 5.89
CA TRP A 80 2.44 -16.90 5.75
C TRP A 80 2.41 -15.37 5.81
N ILE A 81 3.24 -14.77 6.69
CA ILE A 81 3.37 -13.31 6.80
C ILE A 81 3.96 -12.77 5.49
N VAL A 82 5.05 -13.37 4.99
CA VAL A 82 5.70 -12.94 3.74
C VAL A 82 4.74 -13.06 2.55
N SER A 83 4.04 -14.20 2.40
CA SER A 83 3.06 -14.38 1.32
C SER A 83 1.94 -13.34 1.37
N GLY A 84 1.36 -13.11 2.56
CA GLY A 84 0.32 -12.09 2.75
C GLY A 84 0.84 -10.67 2.48
N SER A 85 2.06 -10.35 2.92
CA SER A 85 2.71 -9.06 2.65
C SER A 85 2.96 -8.82 1.16
N VAL A 86 3.46 -9.81 0.42
CA VAL A 86 3.67 -9.70 -1.03
C VAL A 86 2.33 -9.54 -1.76
N TRP A 87 1.32 -10.28 -1.33
CA TRP A 87 -0.03 -10.17 -1.87
C TRP A 87 -0.61 -8.77 -1.69
N LEU A 88 -0.52 -8.23 -0.46
CA LEU A 88 -1.00 -6.88 -0.15
C LEU A 88 -0.15 -5.83 -0.87
N PHE A 89 1.16 -5.99 -0.98
CA PHE A 89 2.01 -5.11 -1.80
C PHE A 89 1.47 -5.00 -3.24
N ALA A 90 1.18 -6.13 -3.89
CA ALA A 90 0.65 -6.14 -5.25
C ALA A 90 -0.75 -5.50 -5.32
N ALA A 91 -1.64 -5.82 -4.38
CA ALA A 91 -3.01 -5.29 -4.36
C ALA A 91 -3.04 -3.76 -4.13
N TYR A 92 -2.31 -3.27 -3.13
CA TYR A 92 -2.19 -1.83 -2.87
C TYR A 92 -1.51 -1.10 -4.03
N GLY A 93 -0.49 -1.70 -4.67
CA GLY A 93 0.18 -1.14 -5.84
C GLY A 93 -0.75 -1.03 -7.06
N ALA A 94 -1.53 -2.08 -7.33
CA ALA A 94 -2.48 -2.08 -8.45
C ALA A 94 -3.55 -1.00 -8.29
N VAL A 95 -4.17 -0.91 -7.11
CA VAL A 95 -5.16 0.14 -6.82
C VAL A 95 -4.52 1.52 -6.86
N GLY A 96 -3.35 1.71 -6.23
CA GLY A 96 -2.62 2.97 -6.27
C GLY A 96 -2.32 3.43 -7.71
N TRP A 97 -1.89 2.50 -8.57
CA TRP A 97 -1.60 2.80 -9.98
C TRP A 97 -2.85 3.15 -10.77
N SER A 98 -3.97 2.43 -10.60
CA SER A 98 -5.23 2.76 -11.27
C SER A 98 -5.73 4.18 -10.96
N LEU A 99 -5.49 4.65 -9.73
CA LEU A 99 -5.86 5.99 -9.30
C LEU A 99 -4.99 7.05 -9.99
N VAL A 100 -3.70 6.76 -10.16
CA VAL A 100 -2.78 7.62 -10.91
C VAL A 100 -3.20 7.74 -12.37
N LEU A 101 -3.54 6.62 -13.02
CA LEU A 101 -4.03 6.62 -14.40
C LEU A 101 -5.29 7.47 -14.55
N ARG A 102 -6.25 7.33 -13.62
CA ARG A 102 -7.47 8.15 -13.62
C ARG A 102 -7.16 9.64 -13.49
N ILE A 103 -6.21 10.01 -12.62
CA ILE A 103 -5.78 11.41 -12.49
C ILE A 103 -5.21 11.89 -13.83
N PHE A 104 -4.39 11.09 -14.51
CA PHE A 104 -3.84 11.46 -15.81
C PHE A 104 -4.90 11.59 -16.91
N GLU A 105 -5.92 10.72 -16.94
CA GLU A 105 -7.04 10.81 -17.88
C GLU A 105 -7.85 12.10 -17.67
N GLN A 106 -8.09 12.49 -16.41
CA GLN A 106 -8.79 13.73 -16.08
C GLN A 106 -7.93 14.98 -16.37
N ALA A 107 -6.63 14.89 -16.13
CA ALA A 107 -5.67 15.96 -16.35
C ALA A 107 -5.44 16.31 -17.82
N THR A 108 -5.48 15.28 -18.66
CA THR A 108 -4.97 15.34 -20.03
C THR A 108 -6.10 15.15 -21.04
N SER A 109 -7.22 15.87 -20.88
CA SER A 109 -8.17 15.91 -21.99
C SER A 109 -7.47 16.57 -23.20
N TRP A 110 -7.30 15.83 -24.29
CA TRP A 110 -6.56 16.25 -25.48
C TRP A 110 -7.09 17.59 -26.06
N GLY A 111 -8.38 17.87 -25.84
CA GLY A 111 -9.00 19.16 -26.17
C GLY A 111 -8.51 20.35 -25.33
N LEU A 112 -8.18 20.16 -24.06
CA LEU A 112 -7.64 21.22 -23.19
C LEU A 112 -6.19 21.55 -23.53
N PHE A 113 -5.36 20.55 -23.87
CA PHE A 113 -3.99 20.75 -24.30
C PHE A 113 -3.90 21.65 -25.56
N TRP A 114 -4.73 21.38 -26.58
CA TRP A 114 -4.81 22.24 -27.78
C TRP A 114 -5.50 23.59 -27.51
N GLY A 115 -6.39 23.67 -26.53
CA GLY A 115 -7.00 24.92 -26.06
C GLY A 115 -5.98 25.92 -25.50
N VAL A 116 -4.97 25.44 -24.78
CA VAL A 116 -3.90 26.27 -24.19
C VAL A 116 -3.03 26.93 -25.26
N PHE A 117 -2.72 26.22 -26.35
CA PHE A 117 -1.92 26.78 -27.46
C PHE A 117 -2.72 27.76 -28.33
N SER A 118 -4.05 27.63 -28.36
CA SER A 118 -4.92 28.49 -29.19
C SER A 118 -5.40 29.76 -28.47
N HIS A 119 -5.50 29.76 -27.13
CA HIS A 119 -6.03 30.90 -26.35
C HIS A 119 -5.15 31.28 -25.14
N PRO A 120 -4.02 31.98 -25.35
CA PRO A 120 -2.99 32.24 -24.32
C PRO A 120 -3.35 33.32 -23.27
N HIS A 121 -4.57 33.85 -23.25
CA HIS A 121 -5.02 34.86 -22.27
C HIS A 121 -6.04 34.34 -21.25
N LEU A 122 -6.59 33.14 -21.42
CA LEU A 122 -7.46 32.46 -20.45
C LEU A 122 -6.68 31.84 -19.27
N THR A 123 -5.45 32.27 -19.08
CA THR A 123 -4.40 31.47 -18.45
C THR A 123 -4.39 31.51 -16.93
N LEU A 124 -4.86 32.61 -16.38
CA LEU A 124 -5.06 32.75 -14.93
C LEU A 124 -6.38 32.12 -14.47
N GLN A 125 -7.44 32.16 -15.30
CA GLN A 125 -8.69 31.44 -15.04
C GLN A 125 -8.52 29.92 -15.22
N TRP A 126 -7.68 29.47 -16.16
CA TRP A 126 -7.28 28.07 -16.25
C TRP A 126 -6.59 27.65 -14.96
N ALA A 127 -5.63 28.44 -14.45
CA ALA A 127 -4.84 28.04 -13.29
C ALA A 127 -5.72 27.90 -12.04
N SER A 128 -6.74 28.76 -11.88
CA SER A 128 -7.73 28.63 -10.81
C SER A 128 -8.68 27.45 -11.03
N GLN A 129 -9.23 27.24 -12.23
CA GLN A 129 -10.14 26.11 -12.52
C GLN A 129 -9.44 24.76 -12.52
N SER A 130 -8.18 24.71 -12.97
CA SER A 130 -7.34 23.54 -12.89
C SER A 130 -6.86 23.32 -11.46
N ALA A 131 -6.60 24.36 -10.66
CA ALA A 131 -6.34 24.17 -9.22
C ALA A 131 -7.58 23.71 -8.44
N GLU A 132 -8.79 24.07 -8.90
CA GLU A 132 -10.06 23.57 -8.35
C GLU A 132 -10.39 22.14 -8.85
N ALA A 133 -10.05 21.80 -10.10
CA ALA A 133 -10.27 20.47 -10.70
C ALA A 133 -9.16 19.46 -10.43
N PHE A 134 -7.93 19.93 -10.20
CA PHE A 134 -6.81 19.21 -9.59
C PHE A 134 -6.71 19.63 -8.13
N PRO A 135 -7.52 19.04 -7.24
CA PRO A 135 -7.26 19.22 -5.83
C PRO A 135 -5.85 18.65 -5.57
N LEU A 136 -4.96 19.42 -4.96
CA LEU A 136 -3.75 18.85 -4.35
C LEU A 136 -4.10 17.71 -3.37
N ASP A 137 -5.34 17.69 -2.86
CA ASP A 137 -5.95 16.56 -2.12
C ASP A 137 -6.18 15.29 -2.96
N GLY A 138 -6.23 15.37 -4.29
CA GLY A 138 -6.39 14.22 -5.18
C GLY A 138 -5.22 13.23 -5.10
N TRP A 139 -4.01 13.73 -4.82
CA TRP A 139 -2.81 12.90 -4.62
C TRP A 139 -2.77 12.19 -3.26
N ARG A 140 -3.55 12.66 -2.28
CA ARG A 140 -3.59 12.06 -0.93
C ARG A 140 -4.07 10.61 -0.98
N VAL A 141 -5.03 10.30 -1.85
CA VAL A 141 -5.58 8.95 -1.95
C VAL A 141 -4.55 7.99 -2.57
N PRO A 142 -4.02 8.19 -3.80
CA PRO A 142 -2.98 7.33 -4.36
C PRO A 142 -1.73 7.22 -3.47
N SER A 143 -1.27 8.33 -2.89
CA SER A 143 -0.09 8.31 -2.01
C SER A 143 -0.30 7.46 -0.77
N SER A 144 -1.51 7.43 -0.20
CA SER A 144 -1.83 6.53 0.92
C SER A 144 -1.77 5.05 0.52
N PHE A 145 -2.19 4.70 -0.71
CA PHE A 145 -2.06 3.34 -1.23
C PHE A 145 -0.60 2.97 -1.47
N PHE A 146 0.21 3.87 -2.03
CA PHE A 146 1.65 3.64 -2.21
C PHE A 146 2.40 3.55 -0.89
N ALA A 147 2.04 4.36 0.11
CA ALA A 147 2.62 4.26 1.45
C ALA A 147 2.33 2.87 2.05
N ALA A 148 1.09 2.41 1.98
CA ALA A 148 0.72 1.07 2.42
C ALA A 148 1.45 -0.03 1.62
N MET A 149 1.56 0.11 0.30
CA MET A 149 2.34 -0.79 -0.56
C MET A 149 3.79 -0.90 -0.07
N VAL A 150 4.48 0.23 0.14
CA VAL A 150 5.87 0.26 0.63
C VAL A 150 5.99 -0.36 2.00
N MET A 151 5.04 -0.10 2.91
CA MET A 151 5.03 -0.71 4.23
C MET A 151 4.90 -2.24 4.15
N TRP A 152 4.01 -2.76 3.30
CA TRP A 152 3.88 -4.21 3.11
C TRP A 152 5.12 -4.84 2.49
N ALA A 153 5.78 -4.16 1.53
CA ALA A 153 7.07 -4.59 1.00
C ALA A 153 8.15 -4.66 2.11
N ALA A 154 8.24 -3.62 2.95
CA ALA A 154 9.20 -3.57 4.05
C ALA A 154 8.94 -4.67 5.10
N ILE A 155 7.67 -4.93 5.43
CA ILE A 155 7.29 -6.02 6.36
C ILE A 155 7.66 -7.38 5.77
N GLY A 156 7.31 -7.64 4.51
CA GLY A 156 7.62 -8.90 3.84
C GLY A 156 9.13 -9.14 3.77
N TRP A 157 9.88 -8.14 3.30
CA TRP A 157 11.33 -8.18 3.18
C TRP A 157 12.02 -8.33 4.55
N GLY A 158 11.62 -7.54 5.54
CA GLY A 158 12.16 -7.61 6.90
C GLY A 158 11.92 -8.98 7.55
N THR A 159 10.71 -9.52 7.39
CA THR A 159 10.37 -10.87 7.90
C THR A 159 11.20 -11.96 7.22
N GLN A 160 11.41 -11.84 5.90
CA GLN A 160 12.25 -12.78 5.14
C GLN A 160 13.71 -12.73 5.61
N ILE A 161 14.30 -11.54 5.77
CA ILE A 161 15.66 -11.39 6.29
C ILE A 161 15.77 -11.99 7.69
N SER A 162 14.85 -11.66 8.61
CA SER A 162 14.88 -12.20 9.97
C SER A 162 14.77 -13.72 10.01
N SER A 163 13.92 -14.32 9.17
CA SER A 163 13.80 -15.77 9.09
C SER A 163 15.09 -16.45 8.64
N ARG A 164 15.73 -15.92 7.57
CA ARG A 164 16.99 -16.45 7.05
C ARG A 164 18.15 -16.24 8.04
N ALA A 165 18.19 -15.11 8.74
CA ALA A 165 19.21 -14.85 9.76
C ALA A 165 19.10 -15.82 10.94
N TRP A 166 17.87 -16.16 11.36
CA TRP A 166 17.64 -17.17 12.39
C TRP A 166 18.12 -18.56 11.93
N GLU A 167 17.82 -18.96 10.69
CA GLU A 167 18.28 -20.22 10.11
C GLU A 167 19.81 -20.32 10.04
N VAL A 168 20.50 -19.23 9.68
CA VAL A 168 21.97 -19.21 9.62
C VAL A 168 22.59 -19.34 11.01
N THR A 169 22.03 -18.65 12.02
CA THR A 169 22.59 -18.62 13.38
C THR A 169 22.31 -19.89 14.18
N HIS A 170 21.15 -20.52 14.00
CA HIS A 170 20.77 -21.73 14.74
C HIS A 170 21.02 -23.01 13.94
N GLY A 171 21.15 -22.91 12.60
CA GLY A 171 21.47 -24.04 11.74
C GLY A 171 22.95 -24.42 11.70
N SER A 172 23.86 -23.53 12.12
CA SER A 172 25.29 -23.82 12.27
C SER A 172 25.57 -24.77 13.44
N ASP A 173 24.80 -24.68 14.51
CA ASP A 173 25.01 -25.46 15.74
C ASP A 173 24.76 -26.96 15.51
N HIS A 174 23.85 -27.31 14.60
CA HIS A 174 23.57 -28.71 14.25
C HIS A 174 24.64 -29.36 13.37
N ARG A 175 25.48 -28.58 12.66
CA ARG A 175 26.56 -29.11 11.83
C ARG A 175 27.90 -29.19 12.55
N ALA A 176 28.08 -28.41 13.61
CA ALA A 176 29.26 -28.49 14.48
C ALA A 176 29.18 -29.64 15.50
N ALA A 177 27.99 -30.20 15.71
CA ALA A 177 27.72 -31.31 16.63
C ALA A 177 27.66 -32.69 15.96
N SER A 178 27.91 -32.78 14.65
CA SER A 178 27.98 -34.01 13.85
C SER A 178 29.40 -34.24 13.35
#